data_AF-A0A5J6DQT7-F1
#
_entry.id   AF-A0A5J6DQT7-F1
#
_cell.length_a   1.000
_cell.length_b   1.000
_cell.length_c   1.000
_cell.angle_alpha   90.00
_cell.angle_beta   90.00
_cell.angle_gamma   90.00
#
_symmetry.space_group_name_H-M   'P 1'
#
loop_
_entity.id
_entity.type
_entity.pdbx_description
1 polymer ?
#
loop_
_entity_poly.entity_id
_entity_poly.type
_entity_poly.pdbx_seq_one_letter_code
_entity_poly.pdbx_strand_id
1 'polypeptide(L)'
;MLMPPKAKGTVTYIAPAGNYKVTDVVLETEFDGERAQYSMLQVWPVRQPRPVTEKLPANHPLLTGQRVLDSLFPCVQGGTTAIPGAFGCGKTVISQALSKYSNSDVIIYVGCGERGNEMSEVLRDFPELTVEIDGVTESIMKRTALVANTSNMPVAAREASIYTGITLSEYFR
;
A
#
# COMPACT_ATOMS: atom_id res chain seq x y z
N MET A 1 16.84 -2.15 2.74
CA MET A 1 16.27 -1.12 3.63
C MET A 1 16.45 0.23 2.95
N LEU A 2 15.40 1.05 2.87
CA LEU A 2 15.48 2.44 2.41
C LEU A 2 15.84 3.34 3.60
N MET A 3 16.72 4.31 3.36
CA MET A 3 17.02 5.32 4.37
C MET A 3 15.85 6.29 4.53
N PRO A 4 15.57 6.77 5.76
CA PRO A 4 14.60 7.84 5.96
C PRO A 4 14.95 9.06 5.09
N PRO A 5 13.99 9.74 4.44
CA PRO A 5 14.29 10.81 3.48
C PRO A 5 15.10 12.00 4.01
N LYS A 6 15.11 12.21 5.33
CA LYS A 6 15.86 13.28 5.99
C LYS A 6 17.25 12.85 6.44
N ALA A 7 17.53 11.54 6.45
CA ALA A 7 18.82 11.01 6.87
C ALA A 7 19.90 11.31 5.82
N LYS A 8 21.05 11.80 6.28
CA LYS A 8 22.24 12.09 5.49
C LYS A 8 23.45 11.75 6.36
N GLY A 9 24.56 11.38 5.74
CA GLY A 9 25.77 11.03 6.47
C GLY A 9 26.62 10.00 5.76
N THR A 10 27.80 9.75 6.33
CA THR A 10 28.68 8.66 5.92
C THR A 10 28.35 7.43 6.77
N VAL A 11 28.24 6.26 6.15
CA VAL A 11 27.98 5.01 6.88
C VAL A 11 29.19 4.65 7.73
N THR A 12 29.00 4.52 9.04
CA THR A 12 30.05 4.11 9.99
C THR A 12 29.96 2.63 10.33
N TYR A 13 28.75 2.09 10.38
CA TYR A 13 28.50 0.70 10.69
C TYR A 13 27.31 0.16 9.89
N ILE A 14 27.44 -1.08 9.45
CA ILE A 14 26.38 -1.86 8.85
C ILE A 14 26.35 -3.24 9.52
N ALA A 15 25.17 -3.66 9.96
CA ALA A 15 25.00 -4.99 10.55
C ALA A 15 25.26 -6.07 9.49
N PRO A 16 25.94 -7.18 9.85
CA PRO A 16 26.14 -8.31 8.95
C PRO A 16 24.81 -8.97 8.56
N ALA A 17 24.82 -9.81 7.52
CA ALA A 17 23.62 -10.54 7.15
C ALA A 17 23.22 -11.54 8.25
N GLY A 18 21.94 -11.53 8.63
CA GLY A 18 21.43 -12.36 9.73
C GLY A 18 19.95 -12.13 10.01
N ASN A 19 19.46 -12.76 11.07
CA ASN A 19 18.09 -12.60 11.55
C ASN A 19 18.04 -11.48 12.59
N TYR A 20 17.23 -10.46 12.33
CA TYR A 20 17.07 -9.29 13.19
C TYR A 20 15.58 -9.02 13.41
N LYS A 21 15.26 -8.41 14.55
CA LYS A 21 13.93 -7.82 14.76
C LYS A 21 13.86 -6.48 14.03
N VAL A 22 12.64 -6.05 13.71
CA VAL A 22 12.41 -4.75 13.04
C VAL A 22 12.91 -3.53 13.85
N THR A 23 13.09 -3.70 15.15
CA THR A 23 13.58 -2.68 16.08
C THR A 23 15.09 -2.67 16.24
N ASP A 24 15.79 -3.72 15.80
CA ASP A 24 17.23 -3.83 16.00
C ASP A 24 17.97 -2.83 15.11
N VAL A 25 19.06 -2.27 15.62
CA VAL A 25 19.88 -1.30 14.89
C VAL A 25 20.67 -2.06 13.81
N VAL A 26 20.47 -1.67 12.56
CA VAL A 26 21.09 -2.32 11.39
C VAL A 26 22.07 -1.41 10.65
N LEU A 27 22.00 -0.10 10.90
CA LEU A 27 22.84 0.88 10.25
C LEU A 27 23.14 2.04 11.18
N GLU A 28 24.39 2.52 11.15
CA GLU A 28 24.78 3.78 11.77
C GLU A 28 25.38 4.71 10.72
N THR A 29 25.04 6.00 10.81
CA THR A 29 25.65 7.04 9.98
C THR A 29 26.19 8.17 10.83
N GLU A 30 27.26 8.80 10.37
CA GLU A 30 27.83 10.00 10.98
C GLU A 30 27.69 11.19 10.03
N PHE A 31 27.18 12.30 10.55
CA PHE A 31 27.02 13.56 9.84
C PHE A 31 27.31 14.72 10.79
N ASP A 32 28.20 15.65 10.39
CA ASP A 32 28.63 16.80 11.21
C ASP A 32 29.06 16.44 12.66
N GLY A 33 29.65 15.25 12.84
CA GLY A 33 30.12 14.74 14.15
C GLY A 33 29.03 14.11 15.02
N GLU A 34 27.78 14.07 14.56
CA GLU A 34 26.67 13.36 15.22
C GLU A 34 26.46 11.98 14.61
N ARG A 35 26.32 10.96 15.47
CA ARG A 35 26.01 9.59 15.06
C ARG A 35 24.52 9.32 15.21
N ALA A 36 23.91 8.85 14.13
CA ALA A 36 22.52 8.44 14.09
C ALA A 36 22.41 6.93 13.87
N GLN A 37 21.51 6.28 14.61
CA GLN A 37 21.22 4.86 14.52
C GLN A 37 19.90 4.64 13.79
N TYR A 38 19.87 3.64 12.91
CA TYR A 38 18.69 3.30 12.13
C TYR A 38 18.37 1.80 12.26
N SER A 39 17.08 1.53 12.50
CA SER A 39 16.50 0.18 12.45
C SER A 39 15.70 -0.01 11.16
N MET A 40 15.25 -1.23 10.88
CA MET A 40 14.44 -1.51 9.68
C MET A 40 13.07 -0.79 9.70
N LEU A 41 12.61 -0.34 10.87
CA LEU A 41 11.37 0.40 11.05
C LEU A 41 11.60 1.90 10.94
N GLN A 42 10.77 2.57 10.14
CA GLN A 42 10.72 4.02 10.04
C GLN A 42 9.35 4.56 10.45
N VAL A 43 9.33 5.69 11.13
CA VAL A 43 8.10 6.41 11.49
C VAL A 43 7.92 7.57 10.51
N TRP A 44 6.74 7.66 9.90
CA TRP A 44 6.40 8.72 8.96
C TRP A 44 5.05 9.36 9.31
N PRO A 45 4.93 10.70 9.36
CA PRO A 45 3.66 11.36 9.63
C PRO A 45 2.66 11.15 8.49
N VAL A 46 1.46 10.64 8.81
CA VAL A 46 0.46 10.27 7.79
C VAL A 46 -0.14 11.45 7.01
N ARG A 47 -0.02 12.67 7.53
CA ARG A 47 -0.49 13.91 6.87
C ARG A 47 0.60 14.59 6.04
N GLN A 48 1.82 14.05 6.04
CA GLN A 48 2.94 14.59 5.26
C GLN A 48 3.19 13.66 4.06
N PRO A 49 3.06 14.13 2.81
CA PRO A 49 3.37 13.29 1.65
C PRO A 49 4.86 12.92 1.64
N ARG A 50 5.18 11.69 1.23
CA ARG A 50 6.58 11.24 1.10
C ARG A 50 7.27 12.00 -0.05
N PRO A 51 8.49 12.53 0.18
CA PRO A 51 9.22 13.25 -0.85
C PRO A 51 9.60 12.31 -2.01
N VAL A 52 9.63 12.89 -3.21
CA VAL A 52 10.05 12.22 -4.45
C VAL A 52 11.06 13.09 -5.18
N THR A 53 11.90 12.48 -6.00
CA THR A 53 12.87 13.19 -6.82
C THR A 53 12.19 14.06 -7.86
N GLU A 54 11.28 13.47 -8.64
CA GLU A 54 10.55 14.16 -9.70
C GLU A 54 9.18 13.49 -9.94
N LYS A 55 8.28 14.21 -10.61
CA LYS A 55 6.98 13.69 -11.06
C LYS A 55 7.02 13.42 -12.55
N LEU A 56 6.79 12.17 -12.92
CA LEU A 56 6.76 11.73 -14.32
C LEU A 56 5.32 11.57 -14.83
N PRO A 57 5.07 11.78 -16.13
CA PRO A 57 3.77 11.46 -16.73
C PRO A 57 3.53 9.94 -16.74
N ALA A 58 2.32 9.52 -16.40
CA ALA A 58 1.92 8.11 -16.44
C ALA A 58 1.66 7.68 -17.89
N ASN A 59 2.44 6.71 -18.37
CA ASN A 59 2.36 6.17 -19.73
C ASN A 59 2.05 4.66 -19.79
N HIS A 60 1.99 3.98 -18.64
CA HIS A 60 1.69 2.55 -18.56
C HIS A 60 0.22 2.31 -18.16
N PRO A 61 -0.54 1.46 -18.89
CA PRO A 61 -1.91 1.15 -18.54
C PRO A 61 -2.02 0.32 -17.25
N LEU A 62 -3.03 0.62 -16.45
CA LEU A 62 -3.48 -0.24 -15.35
C LEU A 62 -4.50 -1.22 -15.94
N LEU A 63 -4.08 -2.47 -16.10
CA LEU A 63 -4.96 -3.53 -16.57
C LEU A 63 -5.84 -3.95 -15.41
N THR A 64 -7.15 -3.82 -15.56
CA THR A 64 -8.12 -4.21 -14.50
C THR A 64 -8.57 -5.66 -14.65
N GLY A 65 -8.38 -6.25 -15.83
CA GLY A 65 -8.90 -7.57 -16.19
C GLY A 65 -10.37 -7.55 -16.62
N GLN A 66 -11.02 -6.38 -16.60
CA GLN A 66 -12.39 -6.21 -17.03
C GLN A 66 -12.43 -5.54 -18.40
N ARG A 67 -12.94 -6.27 -19.41
CA ARG A 67 -13.02 -5.79 -20.81
C ARG A 67 -13.63 -4.39 -20.94
N VAL A 68 -14.70 -4.11 -20.19
CA VAL A 68 -15.40 -2.82 -20.24
C VAL A 68 -14.54 -1.68 -19.68
N LEU A 69 -13.79 -1.91 -18.60
CA LEU A 69 -12.92 -0.92 -17.99
C LEU A 69 -11.67 -0.72 -18.84
N ASP A 70 -11.06 -1.81 -19.30
CA ASP A 70 -9.80 -1.74 -20.07
C ASP A 70 -10.00 -1.16 -21.48
N SER A 71 -11.20 -1.29 -22.06
CA SER A 71 -11.48 -0.79 -23.42
C SER A 71 -12.14 0.58 -23.46
N LEU A 72 -13.18 0.80 -22.66
CA LEU A 72 -14.00 2.03 -22.76
C LEU A 72 -13.53 3.13 -21.80
N PHE A 73 -12.99 2.74 -20.63
CA PHE A 73 -12.60 3.67 -19.57
C PHE A 73 -11.22 3.32 -19.00
N PRO A 74 -10.17 3.26 -19.85
CA PRO A 74 -8.86 2.76 -19.45
C PRO A 74 -8.26 3.63 -18.35
N CYS A 75 -7.64 2.95 -17.37
CA CYS A 75 -6.90 3.59 -16.30
C CYS A 75 -5.40 3.44 -16.56
N VAL A 76 -4.58 4.35 -16.01
CA VAL A 76 -3.11 4.28 -16.08
C VAL A 76 -2.53 4.05 -14.68
N GLN A 77 -1.38 3.39 -14.60
CA GLN A 77 -0.65 3.23 -13.34
C GLN A 77 -0.16 4.60 -12.85
N GLY A 78 -0.59 4.99 -11.64
CA GLY A 78 -0.42 6.36 -11.12
C GLY A 78 -1.54 7.33 -11.48
N GLY A 79 -2.57 6.89 -12.21
CA GLY A 79 -3.79 7.64 -12.47
C GLY A 79 -4.73 7.68 -11.27
N THR A 80 -5.79 8.49 -11.38
CA THR A 80 -6.86 8.57 -10.37
C THR A 80 -8.19 8.21 -11.02
N THR A 81 -8.90 7.27 -10.43
CA THR A 81 -10.18 6.75 -10.94
C THR A 81 -11.24 6.80 -9.85
N ALA A 82 -12.47 7.14 -10.22
CA ALA A 82 -13.63 7.12 -9.32
C ALA A 82 -14.71 6.18 -9.88
N ILE A 83 -15.25 5.32 -9.02
CA ILE A 83 -16.35 4.39 -9.36
C ILE A 83 -17.57 4.77 -8.51
N PRO A 84 -18.39 5.73 -8.96
CA PRO A 84 -19.63 6.06 -8.27
C PRO A 84 -20.66 4.94 -8.45
N GLY A 85 -21.56 4.79 -7.48
CA GLY A 85 -22.67 3.84 -7.61
C GLY A 85 -23.49 3.71 -6.34
N ALA A 86 -24.76 3.32 -6.49
CA ALA A 86 -25.65 3.08 -5.36
C ALA A 86 -25.22 1.84 -4.54
N PHE A 87 -25.86 1.64 -3.39
CA PHE A 87 -25.65 0.45 -2.58
C PHE A 87 -26.04 -0.82 -3.36
N GLY A 88 -25.22 -1.87 -3.31
CA GLY A 88 -25.47 -3.13 -4.02
C GLY A 88 -25.14 -3.14 -5.52
N CYS A 89 -24.62 -2.05 -6.11
CA CYS A 89 -24.24 -1.99 -7.53
C CYS A 89 -22.91 -2.69 -7.87
N GLY A 90 -22.36 -3.52 -6.98
CA GLY A 90 -21.13 -4.29 -7.26
C GLY A 90 -19.81 -3.52 -7.13
N LYS A 91 -19.77 -2.39 -6.41
CA LYS A 91 -18.52 -1.62 -6.18
C LYS A 91 -17.42 -2.48 -5.54
N THR A 92 -17.76 -3.21 -4.47
CA THR A 92 -16.84 -4.11 -3.76
C THR A 92 -16.35 -5.24 -4.67
N VAL A 93 -17.21 -5.77 -5.54
CA VAL A 93 -16.86 -6.80 -6.52
C VAL A 93 -15.83 -6.28 -7.53
N ILE A 94 -15.98 -5.04 -8.01
CA ILE A 94 -14.99 -4.43 -8.90
C ILE A 94 -13.65 -4.22 -8.15
N SER A 95 -13.69 -3.75 -6.90
CA SER A 95 -12.47 -3.59 -6.09
C SER A 95 -11.74 -4.91 -5.83
N GLN A 96 -12.47 -6.00 -5.59
CA GLN A 96 -11.94 -7.36 -5.45
C GLN A 96 -11.36 -7.90 -6.76
N ALA A 97 -12.05 -7.67 -7.88
CA ALA A 97 -11.55 -8.05 -9.19
C ALA A 97 -10.25 -7.29 -9.51
N LEU A 98 -10.19 -6.00 -9.17
CA LEU A 98 -9.00 -5.18 -9.36
C LEU A 98 -7.84 -5.68 -8.48
N SER A 99 -8.06 -6.00 -7.21
CA SER A 99 -6.99 -6.50 -6.33
C SER A 99 -6.42 -7.84 -6.81
N LYS A 100 -7.25 -8.67 -7.47
CA LYS A 100 -6.85 -9.98 -7.99
C LYS A 100 -6.17 -9.92 -9.36
N TYR A 101 -6.78 -9.24 -10.33
CA TYR A 101 -6.37 -9.32 -11.73
C TYR A 101 -5.52 -8.14 -12.19
N SER A 102 -5.32 -7.13 -11.34
CA SER A 102 -4.47 -6.01 -11.72
C SER A 102 -3.00 -6.40 -11.84
N ASN A 103 -2.35 -5.75 -12.81
CA ASN A 103 -0.91 -5.77 -13.03
C ASN A 103 -0.14 -4.89 -12.04
N SER A 104 -0.64 -4.75 -10.82
CA SER A 104 0.01 -4.01 -9.71
C SER A 104 0.73 -4.99 -8.79
N ASP A 105 1.92 -4.64 -8.33
CA ASP A 105 2.74 -5.49 -7.47
C ASP A 105 2.18 -5.61 -6.06
N VAL A 106 1.72 -4.48 -5.49
CA VAL A 106 1.19 -4.37 -4.12
C VAL A 106 -0.16 -3.68 -4.16
N ILE A 107 -1.11 -4.17 -3.35
CA ILE A 107 -2.44 -3.60 -3.19
C ILE A 107 -2.62 -3.07 -1.78
N ILE A 108 -3.04 -1.81 -1.64
CA ILE A 108 -3.46 -1.24 -0.35
C ILE A 108 -4.97 -1.00 -0.43
N TYR A 109 -5.74 -1.75 0.34
CA TYR A 109 -7.20 -1.60 0.41
C TYR A 109 -7.59 -0.88 1.69
N VAL A 110 -8.31 0.23 1.53
CA VAL A 110 -8.78 1.04 2.67
C VAL A 110 -10.30 1.02 2.69
N GLY A 111 -10.88 0.26 3.62
CA GLY A 111 -12.31 0.29 3.89
C GLY A 111 -12.62 1.42 4.85
N CYS A 112 -13.29 2.48 4.38
CA CYS A 112 -13.60 3.65 5.20
C CYS A 112 -15.11 3.84 5.38
N GLY A 113 -15.60 3.57 6.59
CA GLY A 113 -17.03 3.65 6.88
C GLY A 113 -17.85 2.52 6.24
N GLU A 114 -17.19 1.44 5.83
CA GLU A 114 -17.84 0.27 5.25
C GLU A 114 -18.65 -0.49 6.29
N ARG A 115 -19.63 -1.28 5.84
CA ARG A 115 -20.38 -2.16 6.74
C ARG A 115 -19.48 -3.27 7.26
N GLY A 116 -19.61 -3.61 8.54
CA GLY A 116 -18.78 -4.67 9.16
C GLY A 116 -18.86 -6.02 8.45
N ASN A 117 -20.04 -6.35 7.89
CA ASN A 117 -20.22 -7.58 7.13
C ASN A 117 -19.40 -7.59 5.82
N GLU A 118 -19.30 -6.45 5.13
CA GLU A 118 -18.53 -6.34 3.89
C GLU A 118 -17.02 -6.44 4.18
N MET A 119 -16.56 -5.84 5.28
CA MET A 119 -15.17 -6.01 5.72
C MET A 119 -14.85 -7.43 6.17
N SER A 120 -15.79 -8.11 6.83
CA SER A 120 -15.65 -9.51 7.22
C SER A 120 -15.57 -10.44 6.01
N GLU A 121 -16.41 -10.20 5.00
CA GLU A 121 -16.39 -10.92 3.72
C GLU A 121 -15.04 -10.74 3.01
N VAL A 122 -14.54 -9.50 2.91
CA VAL A 122 -13.18 -9.21 2.39
C VAL A 122 -12.10 -9.98 3.15
N LEU A 123 -12.15 -9.99 4.49
CA LEU A 123 -11.15 -10.66 5.32
C LEU A 123 -11.18 -12.20 5.19
N ARG A 124 -12.35 -12.77 4.92
CA ARG A 124 -12.51 -14.22 4.71
C ARG A 124 -12.11 -14.62 3.30
N ASP A 125 -12.55 -13.86 2.29
CA ASP A 125 -12.43 -14.25 0.90
C ASP A 125 -11.02 -13.95 0.36
N PHE A 126 -10.35 -12.89 0.81
CA PHE A 126 -9.01 -12.53 0.29
C PHE A 126 -7.94 -13.61 0.53
N PRO A 127 -7.85 -14.25 1.72
CA PRO A 127 -6.91 -15.35 1.93
C PRO A 127 -7.12 -16.53 0.96
N GLU A 128 -8.36 -16.82 0.59
CA GLU A 128 -8.73 -17.94 -0.30
C GLU A 128 -8.44 -17.63 -1.78
N LEU A 129 -8.38 -16.36 -2.15
CA LEU A 129 -8.07 -15.93 -3.50
C LEU A 129 -6.57 -16.09 -3.79
N THR A 130 -6.25 -16.79 -4.87
CA THR A 130 -4.90 -16.97 -5.38
C THR A 130 -4.68 -16.26 -6.71
N VAL A 131 -3.43 -15.89 -6.95
CA VAL A 131 -2.92 -15.33 -8.21
C VAL A 131 -1.66 -16.10 -8.61
N GLU A 132 -1.48 -16.32 -9.90
CA GLU A 132 -0.26 -16.90 -10.46
C GLU A 132 0.65 -15.77 -10.92
N ILE A 133 1.81 -15.65 -10.27
CA ILE A 133 2.84 -14.66 -10.60
C ILE A 133 4.11 -15.44 -10.89
N ASP A 134 4.66 -15.28 -12.10
CA ASP A 134 5.88 -15.96 -12.55
C ASP A 134 5.85 -17.50 -12.36
N GLY A 135 4.67 -18.11 -12.54
CA GLY A 135 4.45 -19.55 -12.40
C GLY A 135 4.30 -20.05 -10.96
N VAL A 136 4.27 -19.14 -9.97
CA VAL A 136 4.02 -19.46 -8.56
C VAL A 136 2.63 -18.98 -8.16
N THR A 137 1.81 -19.92 -7.68
CA THR A 137 0.49 -19.61 -7.14
C THR A 137 0.63 -19.13 -5.70
N GLU A 138 0.35 -17.86 -5.46
CA GLU A 138 0.36 -17.25 -4.14
C GLU A 138 -1.01 -16.66 -3.76
N SER A 139 -1.31 -16.61 -2.46
CA SER A 139 -2.50 -15.92 -1.96
C SER A 139 -2.35 -14.41 -2.14
N ILE A 140 -3.42 -13.74 -2.57
CA ILE A 140 -3.41 -12.28 -2.77
C ILE A 140 -3.12 -11.52 -1.47
N MET A 141 -3.35 -12.14 -0.30
CA MET A 141 -3.06 -11.54 0.99
C MET A 141 -1.56 -11.29 1.22
N LYS A 142 -0.67 -12.04 0.56
CA LYS A 142 0.78 -11.80 0.67
C LYS A 142 1.21 -10.47 0.06
N ARG A 143 0.45 -9.98 -0.93
CA ARG A 143 0.71 -8.71 -1.63
C ARG A 143 -0.28 -7.60 -1.28
N THR A 144 -1.19 -7.84 -0.34
CA THR A 144 -2.26 -6.91 0.00
C THR A 144 -2.20 -6.49 1.46
N ALA A 145 -2.23 -5.18 1.72
CA ALA A 145 -2.46 -4.65 3.06
C ALA A 145 -3.88 -4.08 3.18
N LEU A 146 -4.57 -4.44 4.26
CA LEU A 146 -5.95 -4.01 4.53
C LEU A 146 -5.96 -3.00 5.68
N VAL A 147 -6.56 -1.83 5.46
CA VAL A 147 -6.90 -0.85 6.50
C VAL A 147 -8.41 -0.89 6.69
N ALA A 148 -8.85 -1.56 7.74
CA ALA A 148 -10.26 -1.78 8.04
C ALA A 148 -10.80 -0.71 8.99
N ASN A 149 -11.75 0.08 8.51
CA ASN A 149 -12.48 1.03 9.34
C ASN A 149 -13.99 0.96 9.04
N THR A 150 -14.73 0.39 9.99
CA THR A 150 -16.15 0.12 9.85
C THR A 150 -17.01 1.30 10.25
N SER A 151 -18.26 1.33 9.79
CA SER A 151 -19.21 2.41 10.07
C SER A 151 -19.52 2.63 11.55
N ASN A 152 -19.26 1.66 12.42
CA ASN A 152 -19.41 1.80 13.88
C ASN A 152 -18.19 2.45 14.58
N MET A 153 -17.07 2.66 13.88
CA MET A 153 -15.86 3.27 14.45
C MET A 153 -15.94 4.81 14.47
N PRO A 154 -15.12 5.49 15.32
CA PRO A 154 -15.12 6.94 15.44
C PRO A 154 -14.90 7.68 14.11
N VAL A 155 -15.56 8.82 13.94
CA VAL A 155 -15.45 9.64 12.72
C VAL A 155 -14.00 10.08 12.47
N ALA A 156 -13.27 10.43 13.53
CA ALA A 156 -11.85 10.79 13.43
C ALA A 156 -10.98 9.66 12.85
N ALA A 157 -11.32 8.40 13.14
CA ALA A 157 -10.62 7.26 12.57
C ALA A 157 -10.87 7.14 11.07
N ARG A 158 -12.04 7.57 10.56
CA ARG A 158 -12.41 7.50 9.12
C ARG A 158 -11.55 8.41 8.27
N GLU A 159 -11.34 9.63 8.74
CA GLU A 159 -10.41 10.55 8.09
C GLU A 159 -8.97 10.00 8.17
N ALA A 160 -8.55 9.53 9.36
CA ALA A 160 -7.21 9.00 9.56
C ALA A 160 -6.91 7.74 8.74
N SER A 161 -7.88 6.83 8.53
CA SER A 161 -7.67 5.59 7.78
C SER A 161 -7.29 5.84 6.32
N ILE A 162 -7.85 6.89 5.70
CA ILE A 162 -7.46 7.29 4.34
C ILE A 162 -6.01 7.76 4.31
N TYR A 163 -5.60 8.60 5.26
CA TYR A 163 -4.22 9.08 5.37
C TYR A 163 -3.21 7.96 5.65
N THR A 164 -3.59 7.00 6.50
CA THR A 164 -2.76 5.82 6.75
C THR A 164 -2.60 4.98 5.48
N GLY A 165 -3.70 4.72 4.76
CA GLY A 165 -3.66 3.96 3.52
C GLY A 165 -2.79 4.60 2.45
N ILE A 166 -2.96 5.90 2.19
CA ILE A 166 -2.13 6.59 1.20
C ILE A 166 -0.66 6.64 1.62
N THR A 167 -0.37 6.75 2.93
CA THR A 167 1.01 6.72 3.45
C THR A 167 1.68 5.36 3.23
N LEU A 168 0.92 4.27 3.40
CA LEU A 168 1.39 2.92 3.08
C LEU A 168 1.60 2.77 1.55
N SER A 169 0.66 3.25 0.73
CA SER A 169 0.80 3.24 -0.73
C SER A 169 2.03 4.04 -1.19
N GLU A 170 2.29 5.21 -0.62
CA GLU A 170 3.48 6.01 -0.93
C GLU A 170 4.79 5.37 -0.46
N TYR A 171 4.74 4.49 0.55
CA TYR A 171 5.90 3.73 0.98
C TYR A 171 6.28 2.61 0.01
N PHE A 172 5.29 1.98 -0.63
CA PHE A 172 5.50 0.91 -1.61
C PHE A 172 5.62 1.41 -3.07
N ARG A 173 5.29 2.68 -3.33
CA ARG A 173 5.47 3.32 -4.65
C ARG A 173 6.94 3.59 -4.93
#